data_AF-A0A749X4Y8-F1
#
_entry.id   AF-A0A749X4Y8-F1
#
_cell.length_a   1.000
_cell.length_b   1.000
_cell.length_c   1.000
_cell.angle_alpha   90.00
_cell.angle_beta   90.00
_cell.angle_gamma   90.00
#
_symmetry.space_group_name_H-M   'P 1'
#
loop_
_entity.id
_entity.type
_entity.pdbx_description
1 polymer ?
#
loop_
_entity_poly.entity_id
_entity_poly.type
_entity_poly.pdbx_seq_one_letter_code
_entity_poly.pdbx_strand_id
1 'polypeptide(L)'
;EWEAKIIELAGFLDSYIPEPERAIDKPFLLPIEDVFSISGRGTVVTGRVERGIIKVGEEVEIVGIKETQKSTCTGVEMFRKLLDEGRAGENVGVLLRGIKREEIERGQVLAKPGTIKPHTKFESEVYILSKDEGGRHTPFFKGYRPQFYFRTTDVTGTIELPEGVEMVMPGDNIKMVVTLIHPIAMDDGLRFAIREGGRTVGAGVVAKVLG
;
A
#
# COMPACT_ATOMS: atom_id res chain seq x y z
N GLU A 1 16.55 -6.78 -37.26
CA GLU A 1 15.30 -6.03 -37.53
C GLU A 1 14.42 -5.87 -36.28
N TRP A 2 14.11 -6.93 -35.54
CA TRP A 2 13.30 -6.82 -34.30
C TRP A 2 14.02 -6.13 -33.12
N GLU A 3 15.34 -6.27 -33.00
CA GLU A 3 16.13 -5.60 -31.95
C GLU A 3 16.02 -4.06 -32.03
N ALA A 4 15.88 -3.51 -33.24
CA ALA A 4 15.68 -2.07 -33.43
C ALA A 4 14.39 -1.56 -32.75
N LYS A 5 13.36 -2.41 -32.65
CA LYS A 5 12.12 -2.08 -31.93
C LYS A 5 12.29 -2.03 -30.42
N ILE A 6 13.24 -2.79 -29.87
CA ILE A 6 13.61 -2.69 -28.45
C ILE A 6 14.35 -1.38 -28.18
N ILE A 7 15.24 -0.95 -29.09
CA ILE A 7 15.93 0.34 -28.98
C ILE A 7 14.94 1.50 -29.13
N GLU A 8 14.00 1.41 -30.07
CA GLU A 8 12.92 2.39 -30.24
C GLU A 8 12.07 2.50 -28.96
N LEU A 9 11.68 1.36 -28.38
CA LEU A 9 10.98 1.32 -27.10
C LEU A 9 11.79 1.98 -25.98
N ALA A 10 13.08 1.65 -25.85
CA ALA A 10 13.96 2.26 -24.85
C ALA A 10 14.05 3.79 -25.03
N GLY A 11 14.16 4.27 -26.28
CA GLY A 11 14.15 5.70 -26.58
C GLY A 11 12.84 6.40 -26.18
N PHE A 12 11.69 5.73 -26.35
CA PHE A 12 10.42 6.25 -25.84
C PHE A 12 10.34 6.22 -24.31
N LEU A 13 10.88 5.19 -23.65
CA LEU A 13 10.97 5.16 -22.18
C LEU A 13 11.78 6.35 -21.65
N ASP A 14 12.90 6.68 -22.31
CA ASP A 14 13.80 7.78 -21.89
C ASP A 14 13.21 9.17 -22.17
N SER A 15 12.48 9.34 -23.27
CA SER A 15 12.03 10.67 -23.74
C SER A 15 10.57 11.01 -23.42
N TYR A 16 9.70 10.01 -23.31
CA TYR A 16 8.26 10.21 -23.07
C TYR A 16 7.91 10.20 -21.58
N ILE A 17 8.65 9.44 -20.76
CA ILE A 17 8.42 9.36 -19.31
C ILE A 17 9.36 10.37 -18.63
N PRO A 18 8.84 11.50 -18.12
CA PRO A 18 9.68 12.46 -17.41
C PRO A 18 10.25 11.81 -16.14
N GLU A 19 11.45 12.24 -15.74
CA GLU A 19 12.00 11.82 -14.45
C GLU A 19 11.08 12.30 -13.32
N PRO A 20 10.49 11.38 -12.52
CA PRO A 20 9.54 11.77 -11.50
C PRO A 20 10.26 12.46 -10.34
N GLU A 21 9.67 13.54 -9.83
CA GLU A 21 10.14 14.16 -8.61
C GLU A 21 10.04 13.16 -7.45
N ARG A 22 11.19 12.73 -6.92
CA ARG A 22 11.23 11.76 -5.83
C ARG A 22 10.85 12.46 -4.54
N ALA A 23 9.88 11.90 -3.83
CA ALA A 23 9.40 12.43 -2.54
C ALA A 23 10.37 12.13 -1.38
N ILE A 24 11.65 12.49 -1.52
CA ILE A 24 12.73 12.14 -0.57
C ILE A 24 12.68 12.92 0.74
N ASP A 25 12.10 14.12 0.75
CA ASP A 25 12.04 14.97 1.94
C ASP A 25 10.88 14.61 2.89
N LYS A 26 9.99 13.69 2.47
CA LYS A 26 8.91 13.20 3.31
C LYS A 26 9.41 12.11 4.26
N PRO A 27 8.70 11.83 5.37
CA PRO A 27 9.03 10.69 6.23
C PRO A 27 9.09 9.37 5.47
N PHE A 28 10.08 8.54 5.78
CA PHE A 28 10.24 7.20 5.19
C PHE A 28 8.96 6.38 5.30
N LEU A 29 8.54 5.79 4.18
CA LEU A 29 7.47 4.80 4.13
C LEU A 29 7.77 3.79 3.01
N LEU A 30 7.81 2.51 3.36
CA LEU A 30 7.96 1.38 2.43
C LEU A 30 6.82 0.38 2.68
N PRO A 31 5.91 0.18 1.71
CA PRO A 31 4.91 -0.88 1.78
C PRO A 31 5.58 -2.24 1.59
N ILE A 32 5.30 -3.19 2.50
CA ILE A 32 5.93 -4.50 2.45
C ILE A 32 5.19 -5.37 1.41
N GLU A 33 5.94 -5.87 0.44
CA GLU A 33 5.48 -6.74 -0.64
C GLU A 33 5.79 -8.21 -0.32
N ASP A 34 7.05 -8.51 -0.01
CA ASP A 34 7.51 -9.86 0.36
C ASP A 34 8.46 -9.82 1.56
N VAL A 35 8.54 -10.95 2.26
CA VAL A 35 9.40 -11.13 3.43
C VAL A 35 10.19 -12.44 3.32
N PHE A 36 11.49 -12.34 3.57
CA PHE A 36 12.46 -13.43 3.50
C PHE A 36 13.21 -13.55 4.83
N SER A 37 13.62 -14.77 5.16
CA SER A 37 14.56 -15.01 6.26
C SER A 37 15.92 -15.39 5.66
N ILE A 38 16.96 -14.66 6.02
CA ILE A 38 18.33 -14.96 5.60
C ILE A 38 19.08 -15.53 6.79
N SER A 39 19.44 -16.82 6.68
CA SER A 39 20.20 -17.53 7.70
C SER A 39 21.46 -16.75 8.10
N GLY A 40 21.62 -16.50 9.41
CA GLY A 40 22.75 -15.76 9.97
C GLY A 40 22.75 -14.24 9.76
N ARG A 41 21.82 -13.67 8.99
CA ARG A 41 21.72 -12.20 8.78
C ARG A 41 20.47 -11.58 9.40
N GLY A 42 19.33 -12.28 9.36
CA GLY A 42 18.06 -11.80 9.91
C GLY A 42 16.92 -11.80 8.88
N THR A 43 15.86 -11.06 9.18
CA THR A 43 14.67 -10.95 8.32
C THR A 43 14.81 -9.78 7.36
N VAL A 44 14.58 -10.03 6.08
CA VAL A 44 14.57 -9.02 5.01
C VAL A 44 13.15 -8.82 4.54
N VAL A 45 12.68 -7.57 4.51
CA VAL A 45 11.46 -7.20 3.80
C VAL A 45 11.80 -6.52 2.49
N THR A 46 10.95 -6.68 1.49
CA THR A 46 11.11 -6.04 0.19
C THR A 46 9.90 -5.20 -0.14
N GLY A 47 10.13 -4.14 -0.91
CA GLY A 47 9.09 -3.28 -1.45
C GLY A 47 9.68 -2.04 -2.12
N ARG A 48 8.82 -1.26 -2.75
CA ARG A 48 9.19 0.05 -3.27
C ARG A 48 9.12 1.10 -2.17
N VAL A 49 10.16 1.91 -1.99
CA VAL A 49 10.10 3.08 -1.11
C VAL A 49 9.07 4.06 -1.70
N GLU A 50 7.94 4.26 -1.03
CA GLU A 50 6.87 5.16 -1.48
C GLU A 50 7.30 6.62 -1.33
N ARG A 51 7.98 6.93 -0.22
CA ARG A 51 8.46 8.26 0.13
C ARG A 51 9.59 8.20 1.15
N GLY A 52 10.37 9.27 1.22
CA GLY A 52 11.49 9.42 2.14
C GLY A 52 12.73 8.62 1.77
N ILE A 53 13.61 8.48 2.76
CA ILE A 53 14.87 7.75 2.69
C ILE A 53 15.00 6.89 3.94
N ILE A 54 15.49 5.66 3.78
CA ILE A 54 15.95 4.80 4.88
C ILE A 54 17.44 4.59 4.80
N LYS A 55 18.15 4.74 5.92
CA LYS A 55 19.59 4.50 6.01
C LYS A 55 19.90 3.36 6.96
N VAL A 56 21.02 2.68 6.71
CA VAL A 56 21.54 1.68 7.64
C VAL A 56 21.80 2.33 9.00
N GLY A 57 21.28 1.72 10.06
CA GLY A 57 21.38 2.20 11.44
C GLY A 57 20.14 2.96 11.93
N GLU A 58 19.21 3.35 11.05
CA GLU A 58 17.99 4.05 11.46
C GLU A 58 16.96 3.13 12.12
N GLU A 59 16.23 3.67 13.10
CA GLU A 59 15.07 3.02 13.71
C GLU A 59 13.85 3.12 12.76
N VAL A 60 13.08 2.05 12.68
CA VAL A 60 11.84 1.96 11.90
C VAL A 60 10.73 1.34 12.73
N GLU A 61 9.49 1.72 12.41
CA GLU A 61 8.29 1.06 12.90
C GLU A 61 7.68 0.17 11.81
N ILE A 62 7.22 -1.01 12.22
CA ILE A 62 6.41 -1.92 11.40
C ILE A 62 4.95 -1.68 11.79
N VAL A 63 4.17 -1.07 10.90
CA VAL A 63 2.83 -0.54 11.21
C VAL A 63 1.75 -1.24 10.38
N GLY A 64 0.64 -1.58 11.02
CA GLY A 64 -0.54 -2.21 10.41
C GLY A 64 -0.66 -3.69 10.74
N ILE A 65 -1.87 -4.22 10.56
CA ILE A 65 -2.35 -5.60 10.78
C ILE A 65 -2.24 -6.09 12.24
N LYS A 66 -1.06 -5.96 12.83
CA LYS A 66 -0.68 -6.30 14.20
C LYS A 66 -0.35 -5.04 14.99
N GLU A 67 -0.04 -5.20 16.27
CA GLU A 67 0.53 -4.12 17.09
C GLU A 67 1.82 -3.58 16.47
N THR A 68 2.01 -2.26 16.55
CA THR A 68 3.20 -1.61 16.01
C THR A 68 4.45 -2.11 16.72
N GLN A 69 5.41 -2.58 15.95
CA GLN A 69 6.71 -3.03 16.45
C GLN A 69 7.82 -2.08 16.02
N LYS A 70 8.88 -2.00 16.81
CA LYS A 70 10.08 -1.23 16.46
C LYS A 70 11.23 -2.16 16.09
N SER A 71 12.04 -1.73 15.15
CA SER A 71 13.27 -2.42 14.76
C SER A 71 14.32 -1.41 14.28
N THR A 72 15.51 -1.90 13.96
CA THR A 72 16.60 -1.11 13.38
C THR A 72 16.92 -1.68 12.00
N CYS A 73 17.05 -0.80 11.00
CA CYS A 73 17.58 -1.15 9.70
C CYS A 73 19.07 -1.50 9.85
N THR A 74 19.46 -2.73 9.54
CA THR A 74 20.87 -3.18 9.60
C THR A 74 21.49 -3.36 8.22
N GLY A 75 20.73 -3.13 7.16
CA GLY A 75 21.20 -3.21 5.79
C GLY A 75 20.12 -2.80 4.80
N VAL A 76 20.55 -2.19 3.70
CA VAL A 76 19.72 -1.93 2.52
C VAL A 76 20.37 -2.64 1.33
N GLU A 77 19.57 -3.38 0.55
CA GLU A 77 20.04 -4.13 -0.60
C GLU A 77 19.19 -3.85 -1.83
N MET A 78 19.82 -3.65 -3.00
CA MET A 78 19.14 -3.58 -4.29
C MET A 78 19.88 -4.46 -5.30
N PHE A 79 19.18 -5.42 -5.93
CA PHE A 79 19.77 -6.34 -6.91
C PHE A 79 21.09 -7.02 -6.46
N ARG A 80 21.13 -7.56 -5.23
CA ARG A 80 22.32 -8.20 -4.63
C ARG A 80 23.51 -7.27 -4.39
N LYS A 81 23.29 -5.96 -4.42
CA LYS A 81 24.27 -4.94 -4.03
C LYS A 81 23.85 -4.31 -2.72
N LEU A 82 24.80 -4.20 -1.79
CA LEU A 82 24.61 -3.45 -0.56
C LEU A 82 24.64 -1.95 -0.87
N LEU A 83 23.71 -1.22 -0.27
CA LEU A 83 23.58 0.22 -0.36
C LEU A 83 23.65 0.82 1.05
N ASP A 84 24.11 2.07 1.12
CA ASP A 84 24.11 2.84 2.36
C ASP A 84 22.70 3.33 2.74
N GLU A 85 21.85 3.56 1.73
CA GLU A 85 20.48 4.04 1.88
C GLU A 85 19.57 3.57 0.74
N GLY A 86 18.27 3.56 0.98
CA GLY A 86 17.21 3.35 -0.01
C GLY A 86 16.33 4.59 -0.11
N ARG A 87 16.04 5.04 -1.33
CA ARG A 87 15.34 6.31 -1.60
C ARG A 87 13.99 6.09 -2.26
N ALA A 88 13.08 7.05 -2.08
CA ALA A 88 11.78 7.08 -2.76
C ALA A 88 11.89 6.72 -4.26
N GLY A 89 11.06 5.76 -4.69
CA GLY A 89 11.02 5.20 -6.04
C GLY A 89 11.81 3.90 -6.23
N GLU A 90 12.75 3.58 -5.34
CA GLU A 90 13.63 2.40 -5.45
C GLU A 90 12.96 1.14 -4.88
N ASN A 91 13.16 0.01 -5.56
CA ASN A 91 12.79 -1.31 -5.03
C ASN A 91 13.95 -1.85 -4.21
N VAL A 92 13.79 -1.96 -2.91
CA VAL A 92 14.88 -2.33 -1.99
C VAL A 92 14.48 -3.49 -1.09
N GLY A 93 15.47 -4.25 -0.65
CA GLY A 93 15.40 -5.13 0.51
C GLY A 93 15.94 -4.41 1.75
N VAL A 94 15.18 -4.42 2.84
CA VAL A 94 15.58 -3.83 4.13
C VAL A 94 15.77 -4.95 5.14
N LEU A 95 16.98 -5.09 5.66
CA LEU A 95 17.32 -6.04 6.71
C LEU A 95 16.95 -5.46 8.08
N LEU A 96 16.19 -6.22 8.87
CA LEU A 96 15.66 -5.80 10.17
C LEU A 96 16.30 -6.59 11.31
N ARG A 97 16.70 -5.87 12.36
CA ARG A 97 17.26 -6.48 13.58
C ARG A 97 16.16 -7.06 14.46
N GLY A 98 16.34 -8.31 14.89
CA GLY A 98 15.56 -8.90 15.98
C GLY A 98 14.10 -9.22 15.64
N ILE A 99 13.69 -9.06 14.39
CA ILE A 99 12.35 -9.41 13.89
C ILE A 99 12.44 -10.76 13.21
N LYS A 100 11.55 -11.69 13.57
CA LYS A 100 11.41 -12.99 12.91
C LYS A 100 10.45 -12.89 11.73
N ARG A 101 10.52 -13.87 10.83
CA ARG A 101 9.72 -13.91 9.60
C ARG A 101 8.21 -13.93 9.88
N GLU A 102 7.78 -14.58 10.96
CA GLU A 102 6.39 -14.73 11.36
C GLU A 102 5.79 -13.49 12.05
N GLU A 103 6.64 -12.58 12.55
CA GLU A 103 6.24 -11.35 13.23
C GLU A 103 5.89 -10.22 12.26
N ILE A 104 6.20 -10.41 10.98
CA ILE A 104 6.01 -9.43 9.92
C ILE A 104 5.34 -10.06 8.69
N GLU A 105 4.46 -9.30 8.04
CA GLU A 105 3.67 -9.79 6.91
C GLU A 105 3.37 -8.72 5.86
N ARG A 106 2.98 -9.20 4.68
CA ARG A 106 2.53 -8.36 3.57
C ARG A 106 1.31 -7.56 3.98
N GLY A 107 1.30 -6.28 3.61
CA GLY A 107 0.24 -5.33 3.97
C GLY A 107 0.59 -4.42 5.14
N GLN A 108 1.61 -4.78 5.91
CA GLN A 108 2.27 -3.84 6.82
C GLN A 108 3.14 -2.85 6.03
N VAL A 109 3.54 -1.77 6.69
CA VAL A 109 4.51 -0.81 6.16
C VAL A 109 5.69 -0.69 7.12
N LEU A 110 6.89 -0.49 6.57
CA LEU A 110 7.97 0.14 7.33
C LEU A 110 7.82 1.65 7.26
N ALA A 111 7.90 2.33 8.38
CA ALA A 111 7.81 3.78 8.43
C ALA A 111 8.83 4.39 9.40
N LYS A 112 9.14 5.67 9.19
CA LYS A 112 9.85 6.46 10.20
C LYS A 112 9.00 6.46 11.50
N PRO A 113 9.59 6.21 12.68
CA PRO A 113 8.82 6.07 13.91
C PRO A 113 7.91 7.27 14.19
N GLY A 114 6.64 7.01 14.54
CA GLY A 114 5.65 8.02 14.90
C GLY A 114 5.08 8.83 13.74
N THR A 115 5.38 8.48 12.48
CA THR A 115 4.97 9.29 11.31
C THR A 115 3.73 8.79 10.57
N ILE A 116 3.28 7.57 10.85
CA ILE A 116 2.00 7.03 10.38
C ILE A 116 1.43 6.09 11.44
N LYS A 117 0.11 6.09 11.59
CA LYS A 117 -0.58 5.25 12.58
C LYS A 117 -1.51 4.23 11.93
N PRO A 118 -1.75 3.09 12.59
CA PRO A 118 -2.73 2.12 12.14
C PRO A 118 -4.15 2.59 12.48
N HIS A 119 -5.07 2.44 11.53
CA HIS A 119 -6.48 2.78 11.69
C HIS A 119 -7.38 1.68 11.13
N THR A 120 -8.60 1.61 11.67
CA THR A 120 -9.63 0.66 11.27
C THR A 120 -10.85 1.34 10.69
N LYS A 121 -11.17 2.57 11.10
CA LYS A 121 -12.36 3.30 10.70
C LYS A 121 -11.99 4.61 10.00
N PHE A 122 -12.60 4.84 8.84
CA PHE A 122 -12.36 6.04 8.04
C PHE A 122 -13.58 6.40 7.19
N GLU A 123 -13.71 7.69 6.87
CA GLU A 123 -14.60 8.21 5.83
C GLU A 123 -13.89 8.18 4.48
N SER A 124 -14.62 7.89 3.42
CA SER A 124 -14.08 7.79 2.07
C SER A 124 -15.04 8.32 1.01
N GLU A 125 -14.46 8.74 -0.11
CA GLU A 125 -15.16 8.97 -1.37
C GLU A 125 -14.80 7.83 -2.33
N VAL A 126 -15.83 7.19 -2.88
CA VAL A 126 -15.69 5.96 -3.65
C VAL A 126 -16.47 6.05 -4.95
N TYR A 127 -15.83 5.64 -6.03
CA TYR A 127 -16.45 5.32 -7.31
C TYR A 127 -16.66 3.82 -7.44
N ILE A 128 -17.89 3.39 -7.76
CA ILE A 128 -18.21 1.99 -8.05
C ILE A 128 -18.15 1.79 -9.55
N LEU A 129 -17.34 0.84 -10.01
CA LEU A 129 -17.20 0.56 -11.43
C LEU A 129 -18.55 0.16 -12.03
N SER A 130 -18.85 0.72 -13.19
CA SER A 130 -20.01 0.32 -14.00
C SER A 130 -19.84 -1.12 -14.50
N LYS A 131 -20.95 -1.69 -15.00
CA LYS A 131 -20.92 -3.01 -15.63
C LYS A 131 -19.94 -3.06 -16.82
N ASP A 132 -19.87 -2.00 -17.61
CA ASP A 132 -19.08 -1.95 -18.85
C ASP A 132 -17.58 -1.82 -18.55
N GLU A 133 -17.22 -1.24 -17.42
CA GLU A 133 -15.85 -1.24 -16.89
C GLU A 133 -15.46 -2.57 -16.22
N GLY A 134 -16.36 -3.55 -16.25
CA GLY A 134 -16.14 -4.83 -15.60
C GLY A 134 -16.32 -4.77 -14.09
N GLY A 135 -17.18 -3.88 -13.58
CA GLY A 135 -17.63 -3.86 -12.19
C GLY A 135 -18.75 -4.86 -11.89
N ARG A 136 -19.58 -4.51 -10.90
CA ARG A 136 -20.77 -5.30 -10.52
C ARG A 136 -21.87 -5.15 -11.56
N HIS A 137 -22.73 -6.17 -11.64
CA HIS A 137 -23.94 -6.14 -12.49
C HIS A 137 -25.18 -5.64 -11.74
N THR A 138 -25.19 -5.77 -10.42
CA THR A 138 -26.31 -5.45 -9.54
C THR A 138 -25.85 -4.51 -8.42
N PRO A 139 -26.76 -3.70 -7.85
CA PRO A 139 -26.42 -2.86 -6.71
C PRO A 139 -25.95 -3.68 -5.51
N PHE A 140 -25.34 -2.99 -4.55
CA PHE A 140 -25.15 -3.52 -3.20
C PHE A 140 -25.88 -2.65 -2.18
N PHE A 141 -26.14 -3.24 -1.01
CA PHE A 141 -26.95 -2.64 0.06
C PHE A 141 -26.12 -2.49 1.32
N LYS A 142 -26.74 -1.93 2.36
CA LYS A 142 -26.21 -1.98 3.73
C LYS A 142 -25.87 -3.42 4.12
N GLY A 143 -24.76 -3.60 4.84
CA GLY A 143 -24.24 -4.93 5.21
C GLY A 143 -23.33 -5.58 4.17
N TYR A 144 -23.03 -4.89 3.06
CA TYR A 144 -21.99 -5.31 2.12
C TYR A 144 -20.61 -5.36 2.80
N ARG A 145 -19.86 -6.45 2.56
CA ARG A 145 -18.56 -6.74 3.20
C ARG A 145 -17.48 -7.14 2.18
N PRO A 146 -16.98 -6.19 1.37
CA PRO A 146 -15.96 -6.48 0.38
C PRO A 146 -14.55 -6.55 0.99
N GLN A 147 -13.58 -6.86 0.15
CA GLN A 147 -12.17 -6.61 0.43
C GLN A 147 -11.78 -5.18 0.02
N PHE A 148 -11.01 -4.50 0.87
CA PHE A 148 -10.39 -3.21 0.58
C PHE A 148 -8.90 -3.43 0.36
N TYR A 149 -8.44 -3.17 -0.86
CA TYR A 149 -7.05 -3.32 -1.24
C TYR A 149 -6.27 -2.05 -0.92
N PHE A 150 -5.43 -2.14 0.12
CA PHE A 150 -4.52 -1.08 0.53
C PHE A 150 -3.09 -1.48 0.19
N ARG A 151 -2.49 -0.72 -0.72
CA ARG A 151 -1.11 -0.89 -1.21
C ARG A 151 -0.81 -2.29 -1.73
N THR A 152 -0.53 -3.24 -0.83
CA THR A 152 -0.08 -4.59 -1.16
C THR A 152 -1.05 -5.68 -0.72
N THR A 153 -2.06 -5.39 0.12
CA THR A 153 -2.93 -6.42 0.71
C THR A 153 -4.42 -6.09 0.65
N ASP A 154 -5.25 -7.13 0.69
CA ASP A 154 -6.71 -7.07 0.84
C ASP A 154 -7.09 -7.20 2.31
N VAL A 155 -7.90 -6.26 2.83
CA VAL A 155 -8.49 -6.35 4.18
C VAL A 155 -10.00 -6.24 4.08
N THR A 156 -10.71 -7.22 4.62
CA THR A 156 -12.18 -7.18 4.66
C THR A 156 -12.67 -6.02 5.52
N GLY A 157 -13.73 -5.35 5.10
CA GLY A 157 -14.37 -4.30 5.89
C GLY A 157 -15.89 -4.35 5.79
N THR A 158 -16.56 -3.66 6.71
CA THR A 158 -17.99 -3.34 6.63
C THR A 158 -18.16 -1.90 6.17
N ILE A 159 -19.24 -1.62 5.45
CA ILE A 159 -19.59 -0.27 5.03
C ILE A 159 -20.81 0.27 5.78
N GLU A 160 -20.79 1.58 6.04
CA GLU A 160 -21.94 2.37 6.45
C GLU A 160 -22.23 3.37 5.33
N LEU A 161 -23.43 3.29 4.75
CA LEU A 161 -23.90 4.20 3.72
C LEU A 161 -24.47 5.48 4.36
N PRO A 162 -24.49 6.61 3.63
CA PRO A 162 -25.11 7.84 4.12
C PRO A 162 -26.58 7.66 4.50
N GLU A 163 -27.08 8.53 5.37
CA GLU A 163 -28.49 8.54 5.74
C GLU A 163 -29.40 8.67 4.51
N GLY A 164 -30.49 7.90 4.47
CA GLY A 164 -31.40 7.85 3.32
C GLY A 164 -30.91 7.01 2.12
N VAL A 165 -29.66 6.55 2.10
CA VAL A 165 -29.13 5.70 1.02
C VAL A 165 -29.26 4.23 1.41
N GLU A 166 -30.11 3.49 0.69
CA GLU A 166 -30.33 2.06 0.92
C GLU A 166 -29.48 1.16 0.04
N MET A 167 -29.18 1.61 -1.18
CA MET A 167 -28.42 0.86 -2.18
C MET A 167 -27.50 1.77 -2.98
N VAL A 168 -26.44 1.19 -3.56
CA VAL A 168 -25.49 1.87 -4.43
C VAL A 168 -25.42 1.13 -5.76
N MET A 169 -25.58 1.85 -6.87
CA MET A 169 -25.59 1.28 -8.21
C MET A 169 -24.16 1.21 -8.80
N PRO A 170 -23.89 0.25 -9.70
CA PRO A 170 -22.69 0.31 -10.54
C PRO A 170 -22.64 1.62 -11.33
N GLY A 171 -21.52 2.34 -11.26
CA GLY A 171 -21.33 3.66 -11.87
C GLY A 171 -21.51 4.85 -10.91
N ASP A 172 -21.97 4.61 -9.68
CA ASP A 172 -22.19 5.70 -8.71
C ASP A 172 -20.89 6.18 -8.06
N ASN A 173 -20.89 7.45 -7.66
CA ASN A 173 -19.94 8.01 -6.71
C ASN A 173 -20.66 8.24 -5.37
N ILE A 174 -20.09 7.75 -4.28
CA ILE A 174 -20.72 7.82 -2.97
C ILE A 174 -19.71 8.05 -1.85
N LYS A 175 -20.12 8.78 -0.82
CA LYS A 175 -19.41 8.83 0.46
C LYS A 175 -19.77 7.59 1.27
N MET A 176 -18.78 6.92 1.85
CA MET A 176 -19.05 5.82 2.78
C MET A 176 -18.07 5.80 3.94
N VAL A 177 -18.55 5.35 5.09
CA VAL A 177 -17.69 5.06 6.24
C VAL A 177 -17.35 3.58 6.18
N VAL A 178 -16.06 3.26 6.29
CA VAL A 178 -15.55 1.89 6.25
C VAL A 178 -15.00 1.54 7.62
N THR A 179 -15.26 0.31 8.08
CA THR A 179 -14.61 -0.28 9.24
C THR A 179 -13.93 -1.59 8.84
N LEU A 180 -12.61 -1.65 8.93
CA LEU A 180 -11.77 -2.80 8.58
C LEU A 180 -11.69 -3.81 9.74
N ILE A 181 -11.55 -5.10 9.40
CA ILE A 181 -11.36 -6.15 10.43
C ILE A 181 -9.95 -6.17 11.03
N HIS A 182 -8.98 -5.59 10.33
CA HIS A 182 -7.60 -5.44 10.78
C HIS A 182 -7.14 -4.00 10.53
N PRO A 183 -6.33 -3.42 11.43
CA PRO A 183 -5.84 -2.07 11.27
C PRO A 183 -4.91 -1.95 10.06
N ILE A 184 -4.93 -0.82 9.35
CA ILE A 184 -4.02 -0.51 8.25
C ILE A 184 -3.36 0.85 8.48
N ALA A 185 -2.07 0.94 8.17
CA ALA A 185 -1.35 2.20 8.20
C ALA A 185 -1.88 3.14 7.12
N MET A 186 -2.58 4.21 7.51
CA MET A 186 -3.21 5.14 6.57
C MET A 186 -3.19 6.57 7.08
N ASP A 187 -3.19 7.51 6.14
CA ASP A 187 -3.41 8.94 6.33
C ASP A 187 -4.51 9.38 5.34
N ASP A 188 -5.05 10.58 5.55
CA ASP A 188 -5.96 11.22 4.61
C ASP A 188 -5.33 11.33 3.21
N GLY A 189 -6.14 11.07 2.17
CA GLY A 189 -5.71 11.03 0.78
C GLY A 189 -5.17 9.69 0.29
N LEU A 190 -5.03 8.67 1.15
CA LEU A 190 -4.62 7.33 0.72
C LEU A 190 -5.67 6.71 -0.21
N ARG A 191 -5.23 6.26 -1.39
CA ARG A 191 -6.09 5.57 -2.37
C ARG A 191 -6.19 4.08 -2.06
N PHE A 192 -7.33 3.49 -2.37
CA PHE A 192 -7.59 2.06 -2.24
C PHE A 192 -8.51 1.57 -3.36
N ALA A 193 -8.52 0.25 -3.57
CA ALA A 193 -9.51 -0.40 -4.44
C ALA A 193 -10.48 -1.22 -3.60
N ILE A 194 -11.72 -1.37 -4.07
CA ILE A 194 -12.71 -2.29 -3.51
C ILE A 194 -12.75 -3.52 -4.40
N ARG A 195 -12.64 -4.71 -3.81
CA ARG A 195 -12.51 -5.97 -4.53
C ARG A 195 -13.50 -7.02 -4.01
N GLU A 196 -13.91 -7.88 -4.93
CA GLU A 196 -14.69 -9.10 -4.66
C GLU A 196 -13.99 -10.28 -5.31
N GLY A 197 -13.49 -11.23 -4.51
CA GLY A 197 -12.84 -12.43 -5.03
C GLY A 197 -11.64 -12.11 -5.94
N GLY A 198 -10.93 -11.02 -5.64
CA GLY A 198 -9.78 -10.54 -6.42
C GLY A 198 -10.14 -9.64 -7.61
N ARG A 199 -11.42 -9.48 -7.97
CA ARG A 199 -11.86 -8.55 -9.02
C ARG A 199 -12.12 -7.17 -8.46
N THR A 200 -11.55 -6.13 -9.05
CA THR A 200 -11.85 -4.74 -8.68
C THR A 200 -13.27 -4.37 -9.09
N VAL A 201 -14.04 -3.84 -8.15
CA VAL A 201 -15.42 -3.38 -8.33
C VAL A 201 -15.62 -1.92 -7.97
N GLY A 202 -14.61 -1.27 -7.38
CA GLY A 202 -14.64 0.15 -7.09
C GLY A 202 -13.24 0.70 -6.76
N ALA A 203 -13.13 2.01 -6.75
CA ALA A 203 -11.93 2.75 -6.39
C ALA A 203 -12.29 3.84 -5.40
N GLY A 204 -11.46 4.07 -4.40
CA GLY A 204 -11.74 5.05 -3.36
C GLY A 204 -10.51 5.79 -2.87
N VAL A 205 -10.77 6.85 -2.14
CA VAL A 205 -9.78 7.64 -1.41
C VAL A 205 -10.24 7.84 0.03
N VAL A 206 -9.33 7.68 0.99
CA VAL A 206 -9.56 8.02 2.38
C VAL A 206 -9.73 9.53 2.46
N ALA A 207 -10.94 9.97 2.79
CA ALA A 207 -11.24 11.39 2.95
C ALA A 207 -10.84 11.87 4.35
N LYS A 208 -11.10 11.05 5.38
CA LYS A 208 -10.79 11.37 6.77
C LYS A 208 -10.65 10.12 7.61
N VAL A 209 -9.55 9.99 8.36
CA VAL A 209 -9.38 8.95 9.36
C VAL A 209 -10.23 9.23 10.61
N LEU A 210 -10.87 8.19 11.16
CA LEU A 210 -11.76 8.30 12.33
C LEU A 210 -11.27 7.52 13.56
N GLY A 211 -10.50 6.44 13.37
CA GLY A 211 -10.04 5.58 14.47
C GLY A 211 -9.23 4.37 14.03
#